data_AF-A0A3M1F2Q9-F1
#
_entry.id   AF-A0A3M1F2Q9-F1
#
_cell.length_a   1.000
_cell.length_b   1.000
_cell.length_c   1.000
_cell.angle_alpha   90.00
_cell.angle_beta   90.00
_cell.angle_gamma   90.00
#
_symmetry.space_group_name_H-M   'P 1'
#
loop_
_entity.id
_entity.type
_entity.pdbx_description
1 polymer ?
#
loop_
_entity_poly.entity_id
_entity_poly.type
_entity_poly.pdbx_seq_one_letter_code
_entity_poly.pdbx_strand_id
1 'polypeptide(L)'
;MKKLILLVSVLLVLSLVAAQCAAGPQGPQGPQGPQGPAGPAGPQGPAGPPGPEGPQGPPGPPGKDGADGASYTPAQYVGSESCKVCHEETYDSFMQTGHPYKLNKVVDGKPPEYPFSEVPNPPEGYTWDDILYVIGGYGWKARFIDKEGFIITGADENATTQYNLYNEDLDMGDNWVKYHAGEEHPYNCGRCHTTGYSPEGNQDGLPGLIGTWAEDGIRCEECHGPGSNHVDAPMSFPMIVDRDSELCGRCHYRGDVTQIDASGGFIRHHEQYEEQLQTKHKALDCVDCHDPHKPVRYAKKGEGVKVQCESCHFEKVEYQKVTDRKHAECVDCHMPRITKSALGDPDRFTGDVRTHLFAINPLATSQFTEDGGFSMPYVTLDFACKQCHYEGGPASVQTDDALREMAVGYHDRELAGSANK
;
A
#
# COMPACT_ATOMS: atom_id res chain seq x y z
N MET A 1 49.01 -71.77 49.48
CA MET A 1 49.13 -73.17 48.99
C MET A 1 49.26 -73.14 47.46
N LYS A 2 49.92 -74.15 46.84
CA LYS A 2 49.96 -74.53 45.39
C LYS A 2 49.66 -73.42 44.33
N LYS A 3 50.62 -72.98 43.48
CA LYS A 3 51.08 -73.58 42.19
C LYS A 3 49.96 -73.59 41.11
N LEU A 4 50.12 -73.30 39.79
CA LEU A 4 51.23 -73.17 38.79
C LEU A 4 50.58 -72.48 37.52
N ILE A 5 51.17 -71.81 36.49
CA ILE A 5 52.57 -71.43 36.13
C ILE A 5 52.66 -70.23 35.10
N LEU A 6 53.51 -70.31 34.06
CA LEU A 6 53.87 -69.38 32.94
C LEU A 6 52.71 -68.94 31.99
N LEU A 7 52.75 -67.88 31.16
CA LEU A 7 53.79 -67.09 30.41
C LEU A 7 54.25 -67.64 29.03
N VAL A 8 54.76 -66.71 28.18
CA VAL A 8 55.20 -66.85 26.75
C VAL A 8 54.01 -66.81 25.75
N SER A 9 53.77 -65.83 24.86
CA SER A 9 54.57 -64.87 24.04
C SER A 9 54.98 -65.38 22.64
N VAL A 10 54.91 -64.50 21.62
CA VAL A 10 55.74 -64.38 20.37
C VAL A 10 54.90 -63.93 19.15
N LEU A 11 55.47 -63.03 18.35
CA LEU A 11 54.97 -62.61 17.03
C LEU A 11 55.35 -63.63 15.94
N LEU A 12 54.52 -63.80 14.93
CA LEU A 12 55.01 -63.89 13.54
C LEU A 12 53.94 -63.44 12.53
N VAL A 13 54.39 -63.11 11.31
CA VAL A 13 53.57 -62.59 10.21
C VAL A 13 53.85 -63.41 8.94
N LEU A 14 52.91 -63.35 7.98
CA LEU A 14 53.11 -63.49 6.53
C LEU A 14 52.86 -64.88 5.87
N SER A 15 52.21 -64.81 4.69
CA SER A 15 52.38 -65.64 3.48
C SER A 15 51.44 -66.84 3.19
N LEU A 16 50.63 -66.67 2.12
CA LEU A 16 50.21 -67.68 1.10
C LEU A 16 49.37 -68.90 1.59
N VAL A 17 48.43 -69.54 0.88
CA VAL A 17 47.72 -69.41 -0.42
C VAL A 17 46.46 -70.35 -0.30
N ALA A 18 45.31 -70.26 -0.99
CA ALA A 18 45.03 -69.89 -2.38
C ALA A 18 43.60 -69.29 -2.61
N ALA A 19 43.34 -68.98 -3.89
CA ALA A 19 42.07 -68.85 -4.61
C ALA A 19 40.71 -69.20 -3.95
N GLN A 20 39.79 -68.22 -3.98
CA GLN A 20 38.36 -68.45 -4.18
C GLN A 20 37.84 -67.47 -5.24
N CYS A 21 37.31 -67.96 -6.36
CA CYS A 21 36.73 -67.11 -7.41
C CYS A 21 35.31 -66.67 -7.03
N ALA A 22 35.19 -65.67 -6.15
CA ALA A 22 33.93 -64.96 -5.97
C ALA A 22 33.67 -64.04 -7.18
N ALA A 23 32.46 -64.08 -7.73
CA ALA A 23 32.02 -63.05 -8.66
C ALA A 23 32.01 -61.70 -7.92
N GLY A 24 32.49 -60.64 -8.58
CA GLY A 24 32.50 -59.30 -7.98
C GLY A 24 31.08 -58.84 -7.63
N PRO A 25 30.90 -58.03 -6.58
CA PRO A 25 29.61 -57.45 -6.26
C PRO A 25 29.09 -56.66 -7.47
N GLN A 26 27.81 -56.79 -7.77
CA GLN A 26 27.16 -55.98 -8.79
C GLN A 26 27.39 -54.50 -8.47
N GLY A 27 27.88 -53.74 -9.46
CA GLY A 27 28.16 -52.32 -9.28
C GLY A 27 26.90 -51.54 -8.86
N PRO A 28 27.06 -50.42 -8.12
CA PRO A 28 25.92 -49.61 -7.72
C PRO A 28 25.11 -49.19 -8.96
N GLN A 29 23.79 -49.19 -8.82
CA GLN A 29 22.90 -48.69 -9.86
C GLN A 29 23.32 -47.26 -10.23
N GLY A 30 23.46 -47.00 -11.53
CA GLY A 30 23.85 -45.67 -12.02
C GLY A 30 22.88 -44.59 -11.55
N PRO A 31 23.33 -43.33 -11.41
CA PRO A 31 22.45 -42.24 -11.02
C PRO A 31 21.27 -42.13 -11.98
N GLN A 32 20.10 -41.81 -11.43
CA GLN A 32 18.91 -41.53 -12.23
C GLN A 32 19.23 -40.43 -13.24
N GLY A 33 18.82 -40.63 -14.50
CA GLY A 33 19.04 -39.64 -15.56
C GLY A 33 18.39 -38.29 -15.20
N PRO A 34 18.89 -37.16 -15.73
CA PRO A 34 18.30 -35.85 -15.48
C PRO A 34 16.82 -35.86 -15.85
N GLN A 35 16.01 -35.16 -15.05
CA GLN A 35 14.60 -34.95 -15.36
C GLN A 35 14.47 -34.31 -16.75
N GLY A 36 13.53 -34.81 -17.55
CA GLY A 36 13.26 -34.22 -18.87
C GLY A 36 12.84 -32.75 -18.76
N PRO A 37 13.04 -31.95 -19.83
CA PRO A 37 12.58 -30.56 -19.83
C PRO A 37 11.09 -30.49 -19.52
N ALA A 38 10.67 -29.42 -18.84
CA ALA A 38 9.26 -29.16 -18.61
C ALA A 38 8.50 -29.15 -19.95
N GLY A 39 7.27 -29.69 -19.94
CA GLY A 39 6.39 -29.60 -21.10
C GLY A 39 6.12 -28.13 -21.46
N PRO A 40 5.78 -27.83 -22.72
CA PRO A 40 5.34 -26.48 -23.10
C PRO A 40 4.15 -26.08 -22.23
N ALA A 41 4.05 -24.80 -21.89
CA ALA A 41 2.89 -24.27 -21.17
C ALA A 41 1.60 -24.62 -21.93
N GLY A 42 0.56 -24.99 -21.17
CA GLY A 42 -0.76 -25.21 -21.75
C GLY A 42 -1.26 -23.94 -22.47
N PRO A 43 -2.09 -24.08 -23.52
CA PRO A 43 -2.71 -22.91 -24.13
C PRO A 43 -3.50 -22.13 -23.08
N GLN A 44 -3.40 -20.80 -23.13
CA GLN A 44 -4.15 -19.92 -22.25
C GLN A 44 -5.64 -20.28 -22.34
N GLY A 45 -6.30 -20.40 -21.18
CA GLY A 45 -7.73 -20.67 -21.13
C GLY A 45 -8.52 -19.57 -21.86
N PRO A 46 -9.70 -19.89 -22.42
CA PRO A 46 -10.56 -18.87 -23.00
C PRO A 46 -10.87 -17.79 -21.94
N ALA A 47 -10.98 -16.54 -22.38
CA ALA A 47 -11.43 -15.46 -21.51
C ALA A 47 -12.74 -15.85 -20.82
N GLY A 48 -12.85 -15.52 -19.53
CA GLY A 48 -14.08 -15.75 -18.77
C GLY A 48 -15.27 -15.04 -19.43
N PRO A 49 -16.50 -15.55 -19.23
CA PRO A 49 -17.69 -14.79 -19.64
C PRO A 49 -17.68 -13.42 -18.96
N PRO A 50 -18.22 -12.36 -19.59
CA PRO A 50 -18.44 -11.09 -18.92
C PRO A 50 -19.17 -11.29 -17.60
N GLY A 51 -18.79 -10.50 -16.58
CA GLY A 51 -19.49 -10.49 -15.30
C GLY A 51 -20.99 -10.17 -15.50
N PRO A 52 -21.87 -10.61 -14.58
CA PRO A 52 -23.26 -10.20 -14.62
C PRO A 52 -23.37 -8.67 -14.55
N GLU A 53 -24.36 -8.12 -15.26
CA GLU A 53 -24.71 -6.72 -15.15
C GLU A 53 -24.97 -6.35 -13.68
N GLY A 54 -24.42 -5.23 -13.22
CA GLY A 54 -24.57 -4.79 -11.84
C GLY A 54 -26.05 -4.57 -11.49
N PRO A 55 -26.46 -4.75 -10.22
CA PRO A 55 -27.84 -4.48 -9.82
C PRO A 55 -28.18 -3.03 -10.15
N GLN A 56 -29.33 -2.81 -10.79
CA GLN A 56 -29.83 -1.47 -11.05
C GLN A 56 -29.87 -0.67 -9.73
N GLY A 57 -29.21 0.49 -9.71
CA GLY A 57 -29.19 1.36 -8.54
C GLY A 57 -30.60 1.71 -8.05
N PRO A 58 -30.78 1.96 -6.73
CA PRO A 58 -32.08 2.26 -6.17
C PRO A 58 -32.72 3.46 -6.89
N PRO A 59 -34.05 3.44 -7.15
CA PRO A 59 -34.73 4.60 -7.70
C PRO A 59 -34.45 5.85 -6.86
N GLY A 60 -34.06 6.95 -7.52
CA GLY A 60 -33.82 8.22 -6.85
C GLY A 60 -35.04 8.69 -6.05
N PRO A 61 -34.83 9.47 -4.96
CA PRO A 61 -35.93 9.93 -4.13
C PRO A 61 -36.98 10.69 -4.97
N PRO A 62 -38.28 10.55 -4.68
CA PRO A 62 -39.32 11.28 -5.39
C PRO A 62 -39.03 12.78 -5.40
N GLY A 63 -39.04 13.38 -6.59
CA GLY A 63 -38.84 14.83 -6.72
C GLY A 63 -39.89 15.59 -5.91
N LYS A 64 -39.43 16.53 -5.08
CA LYS A 64 -40.29 17.44 -4.33
C LYS A 64 -41.28 18.15 -5.27
N ASP A 65 -42.54 18.28 -4.85
CA ASP A 65 -43.58 18.91 -5.67
C ASP A 65 -43.12 20.29 -6.17
N GLY A 66 -43.30 20.54 -7.47
CA GLY A 66 -42.72 21.67 -8.20
C GLY A 66 -43.35 23.02 -7.87
N ALA A 67 -43.12 23.52 -6.66
CA ALA A 67 -43.52 24.86 -6.24
C ALA A 67 -42.71 25.96 -6.94
N ASP A 68 -41.43 25.70 -7.22
CA ASP A 68 -40.52 26.58 -7.94
C ASP A 68 -40.21 25.99 -9.33
N GLY A 69 -40.33 26.81 -10.38
CA GLY A 69 -40.23 26.40 -11.79
C GLY A 69 -38.82 26.05 -12.30
N ALA A 70 -37.94 25.53 -11.45
CA ALA A 70 -36.62 25.06 -11.86
C ALA A 70 -36.76 23.80 -12.72
N SER A 71 -36.31 23.86 -13.98
CA SER A 71 -36.19 22.67 -14.83
C SER A 71 -35.20 21.69 -14.22
N TYR A 72 -35.48 20.39 -14.26
CA TYR A 72 -34.50 19.36 -13.90
C TYR A 72 -33.42 19.26 -14.99
N THR A 73 -32.46 20.18 -14.93
CA THR A 73 -31.16 20.05 -15.58
C THR A 73 -30.33 19.05 -14.78
N PRO A 74 -29.80 17.97 -15.39
CA PRO A 74 -28.81 17.12 -14.74
C PRO A 74 -27.64 17.99 -14.26
N ALA A 75 -27.24 17.83 -13.00
CA ALA A 75 -26.18 18.65 -12.43
C ALA A 75 -24.88 18.45 -13.22
N GLN A 76 -24.14 19.55 -13.44
CA GLN A 76 -22.87 19.58 -14.14
C GLN A 76 -21.73 19.83 -13.16
N TYR A 77 -20.54 19.36 -13.52
CA TYR A 77 -19.31 19.69 -12.79
C TYR A 77 -19.00 21.18 -12.95
N VAL A 78 -18.65 21.84 -11.84
CA VAL A 78 -18.35 23.28 -11.78
C VAL A 78 -16.92 23.59 -11.31
N GLY A 79 -16.16 22.56 -10.92
CA GLY A 79 -14.78 22.67 -10.46
C GLY A 79 -14.64 23.24 -9.05
N SER A 80 -13.57 22.85 -8.37
CA SER A 80 -13.33 23.16 -6.95
C SER A 80 -13.21 24.66 -6.65
N GLU A 81 -12.79 25.48 -7.62
CA GLU A 81 -12.79 26.95 -7.48
C GLU A 81 -14.20 27.52 -7.26
N SER A 82 -15.23 26.93 -7.88
CA SER A 82 -16.62 27.32 -7.65
C SER A 82 -17.07 26.98 -6.22
N CYS A 83 -16.56 25.88 -5.65
CA CYS A 83 -16.79 25.53 -4.25
C CYS A 83 -16.07 26.51 -3.29
N LYS A 84 -14.84 26.95 -3.64
CA LYS A 84 -14.03 27.86 -2.82
C LYS A 84 -14.77 29.15 -2.45
N VAL A 85 -15.54 29.72 -3.39
CA VAL A 85 -16.28 30.99 -3.22
C VAL A 85 -17.17 31.00 -1.96
N CYS A 86 -17.71 29.83 -1.57
CA CYS A 86 -18.56 29.68 -0.38
C CYS A 86 -17.92 28.85 0.75
N HIS A 87 -16.88 28.07 0.46
CA HIS A 87 -16.28 27.07 1.36
C HIS A 87 -14.76 27.23 1.50
N GLU A 88 -14.26 28.46 1.48
CA GLU A 88 -12.83 28.81 1.51
C GLU A 88 -12.02 28.03 2.57
N GLU A 89 -12.46 28.00 3.84
CA GLU A 89 -11.77 27.27 4.91
C GLU A 89 -11.65 25.76 4.63
N THR A 90 -12.69 25.14 4.07
CA THR A 90 -12.70 23.70 3.72
C THR A 90 -11.85 23.43 2.49
N TYR A 91 -11.91 24.31 1.48
CA TYR A 91 -11.08 24.23 0.29
C TYR A 91 -9.60 24.37 0.66
N ASP A 92 -9.19 25.40 1.40
CA ASP A 92 -7.77 25.65 1.74
C ASP A 92 -7.20 24.57 2.68
N SER A 93 -8.06 23.94 3.48
CA SER A 93 -7.71 22.73 4.23
C SER A 93 -7.53 21.50 3.32
N PHE A 94 -8.47 21.28 2.39
CA PHE A 94 -8.43 20.15 1.44
C PHE A 94 -7.26 20.23 0.46
N MET A 95 -6.88 21.45 0.05
CA MET A 95 -5.69 21.74 -0.75
C MET A 95 -4.35 21.50 -0.01
N GLN A 96 -4.37 21.12 1.26
CA GLN A 96 -3.19 20.59 1.96
C GLN A 96 -3.13 19.05 1.95
N THR A 97 -4.17 18.37 1.43
CA THR A 97 -4.18 16.91 1.26
C THR A 97 -3.48 16.47 -0.03
N GLY A 98 -3.26 15.17 -0.20
CA GLY A 98 -2.71 14.59 -1.43
C GLY A 98 -3.74 14.23 -2.50
N HIS A 99 -5.00 14.65 -2.35
CA HIS A 99 -6.07 14.36 -3.32
C HIS A 99 -6.03 15.29 -4.55
N PRO A 100 -5.92 16.63 -4.41
CA PRO A 100 -5.83 17.54 -5.56
C PRO A 100 -4.61 17.29 -6.46
N TYR A 101 -3.54 16.72 -5.90
CA TYR A 101 -2.23 16.55 -6.55
C TYR A 101 -2.00 15.14 -7.12
N LYS A 102 -3.07 14.38 -7.41
CA LYS A 102 -2.95 13.04 -8.03
C LYS A 102 -2.61 13.12 -9.53
N LEU A 103 -3.04 14.16 -10.21
CA LEU A 103 -2.64 14.53 -11.57
C LEU A 103 -2.51 16.06 -11.64
N ASN A 104 -1.42 16.57 -12.21
CA ASN A 104 -1.06 17.98 -12.15
C ASN A 104 -0.63 18.46 -13.54
N LYS A 105 -1.34 19.41 -14.15
CA LYS A 105 -1.08 19.88 -15.52
C LYS A 105 0.18 20.76 -15.56
N VAL A 106 1.05 20.52 -16.53
CA VAL A 106 2.23 21.35 -16.80
C VAL A 106 1.84 22.52 -17.69
N VAL A 107 2.12 23.73 -17.24
CA VAL A 107 1.74 24.99 -17.90
C VAL A 107 2.98 25.83 -18.15
N ASP A 108 3.09 26.45 -19.33
CA ASP A 108 4.21 27.29 -19.77
C ASP A 108 5.61 26.68 -19.57
N GLY A 109 5.76 25.37 -19.68
CA GLY A 109 7.06 24.68 -19.50
C GLY A 109 7.60 24.76 -18.07
N LYS A 110 6.75 24.78 -17.05
CA LYS A 110 7.12 24.88 -15.63
C LYS A 110 6.71 23.64 -14.82
N PRO A 111 7.47 23.26 -13.77
CA PRO A 111 7.00 22.28 -12.78
C PRO A 111 5.67 22.74 -12.14
N PRO A 112 4.75 21.82 -11.83
CA PRO A 112 3.60 22.14 -10.99
C PRO A 112 4.04 22.54 -9.57
N GLU A 113 3.30 23.46 -8.94
CA GLU A 113 3.55 23.90 -7.56
C GLU A 113 2.80 23.00 -6.56
N TYR A 114 3.45 22.65 -5.44
CA TYR A 114 2.86 21.84 -4.37
C TYR A 114 3.10 22.48 -2.99
N PRO A 115 2.18 22.34 -2.01
CA PRO A 115 2.31 22.94 -0.68
C PRO A 115 3.54 22.53 0.14
N PHE A 116 4.00 21.27 0.02
CA PHE A 116 5.04 20.70 0.90
C PHE A 116 5.99 19.72 0.18
N SER A 117 6.13 19.84 -1.14
CA SER A 117 7.05 19.01 -1.93
C SER A 117 7.51 19.74 -3.19
N GLU A 118 8.65 19.30 -3.71
CA GLU A 118 9.16 19.72 -5.02
C GLU A 118 9.36 18.47 -5.89
N VAL A 119 9.25 18.64 -7.21
CA VAL A 119 9.51 17.60 -8.21
C VAL A 119 10.75 18.02 -8.99
N PRO A 120 11.73 17.12 -9.22
CA PRO A 120 12.93 17.44 -9.98
C PRO A 120 12.59 17.75 -11.44
N ASN A 121 13.60 18.16 -12.20
CA ASN A 121 13.49 18.18 -13.65
C ASN A 121 13.05 16.80 -14.20
N PRO A 122 12.42 16.74 -15.39
CA PRO A 122 11.92 15.49 -15.97
C PRO A 122 13.04 14.44 -16.22
N PRO A 123 12.67 13.20 -16.57
CA PRO A 123 13.63 12.12 -16.83
C PRO A 123 14.65 12.47 -17.92
N GLU A 124 15.78 11.78 -17.92
CA GLU A 124 16.84 12.01 -18.92
C GLU A 124 16.30 11.93 -20.36
N GLY A 125 16.60 12.96 -21.16
CA GLY A 125 16.08 13.14 -22.52
C GLY A 125 14.86 14.06 -22.64
N TYR A 126 14.20 14.42 -21.53
CA TYR A 126 12.99 15.26 -21.54
C TYR A 126 13.19 16.62 -20.87
N THR A 127 12.41 17.61 -21.31
CA THR A 127 12.29 18.95 -20.72
C THR A 127 10.86 19.21 -20.27
N TRP A 128 10.62 20.27 -19.49
CA TRP A 128 9.26 20.65 -19.09
C TRP A 128 8.37 21.07 -20.28
N ASP A 129 8.95 21.48 -21.41
CA ASP A 129 8.20 21.76 -22.63
C ASP A 129 7.65 20.47 -23.28
N ASP A 130 8.19 19.29 -22.95
CA ASP A 130 7.74 17.98 -23.43
C ASP A 130 6.66 17.33 -22.52
N ILE A 131 6.54 17.77 -21.26
CA ILE A 131 5.62 17.17 -20.28
C ILE A 131 4.23 17.81 -20.34
N LEU A 132 3.18 16.99 -20.36
CA LEU A 132 1.78 17.43 -20.26
C LEU A 132 1.25 17.40 -18.81
N TYR A 133 1.56 16.35 -18.07
CA TYR A 133 1.16 16.20 -16.66
C TYR A 133 2.26 15.55 -15.80
N VAL A 134 2.25 15.85 -14.51
CA VAL A 134 2.91 15.07 -13.46
C VAL A 134 1.86 14.27 -12.69
N ILE A 135 2.04 12.94 -12.63
CA ILE A 135 1.25 12.02 -11.80
C ILE A 135 1.89 11.99 -10.42
N GLY A 136 1.13 12.34 -9.38
CA GLY A 136 1.66 12.48 -8.03
C GLY A 136 2.53 13.73 -7.88
N GLY A 137 3.80 13.57 -7.50
CA GLY A 137 4.67 14.70 -7.12
C GLY A 137 4.48 15.18 -5.68
N TYR A 138 3.52 14.60 -4.96
CA TYR A 138 3.19 14.89 -3.57
C TYR A 138 3.26 13.62 -2.72
N GLY A 139 3.87 13.70 -1.53
CA GLY A 139 3.91 12.62 -0.55
C GLY A 139 4.92 11.50 -0.80
N TRP A 140 4.99 10.95 -2.02
CA TRP A 140 5.66 9.67 -2.28
C TRP A 140 6.49 9.60 -3.58
N LYS A 141 5.87 9.87 -4.74
CA LYS A 141 6.50 9.65 -6.05
C LYS A 141 5.92 10.57 -7.13
N ALA A 142 6.74 10.90 -8.11
CA ALA A 142 6.37 11.57 -9.36
C ALA A 142 6.56 10.61 -10.55
N ARG A 143 5.67 10.71 -11.53
CA ARG A 143 5.84 10.19 -12.90
C ARG A 143 5.34 11.25 -13.88
N PHE A 144 5.73 11.14 -15.14
CA PHE A 144 5.54 12.19 -16.13
C PHE A 144 4.74 11.65 -17.32
N ILE A 145 3.87 12.49 -17.90
CA ILE A 145 3.10 12.18 -19.12
C ILE A 145 3.61 13.10 -20.24
N ASP A 146 3.84 12.56 -21.43
CA ASP A 146 4.19 13.34 -22.63
C ASP A 146 2.98 14.08 -23.26
N LYS A 147 3.21 14.82 -24.36
CA LYS A 147 2.15 15.58 -25.05
C LYS A 147 1.14 14.70 -25.78
N GLU A 148 1.49 13.46 -26.09
CA GLU A 148 0.66 12.47 -26.75
C GLU A 148 -0.23 11.69 -25.75
N GLY A 149 0.05 11.84 -24.45
CA GLY A 149 -0.74 11.31 -23.34
C GLY A 149 -0.18 10.03 -22.70
N PHE A 150 1.01 9.57 -23.11
CA PHE A 150 1.60 8.34 -22.59
C PHE A 150 2.46 8.63 -21.36
N ILE A 151 2.51 7.69 -20.43
CA ILE A 151 3.39 7.77 -19.26
C ILE A 151 4.81 7.49 -19.74
N ILE A 152 5.73 8.41 -19.44
CA ILE A 152 7.12 8.31 -19.84
C ILE A 152 7.80 7.15 -19.11
N THR A 153 8.18 6.13 -19.87
CA THR A 153 8.90 4.92 -19.44
C THR A 153 10.38 4.92 -19.89
N GLY A 154 10.74 5.82 -20.81
CA GLY A 154 12.09 5.97 -21.35
C GLY A 154 12.42 4.99 -22.48
N ALA A 155 13.57 5.20 -23.12
CA ALA A 155 13.88 4.60 -24.42
C ALA A 155 14.37 3.13 -24.37
N ASP A 156 14.71 2.59 -23.20
CA ASP A 156 15.18 1.21 -23.05
C ASP A 156 14.85 0.62 -21.66
N GLU A 157 15.05 -0.70 -21.53
CA GLU A 157 14.77 -1.51 -20.33
C GLU A 157 15.51 -1.07 -19.05
N ASN A 158 16.48 -0.16 -19.14
CA ASN A 158 17.25 0.38 -18.02
C ASN A 158 16.89 1.81 -17.61
N ALA A 159 16.02 2.49 -18.37
CA ALA A 159 15.56 3.83 -18.05
C ALA A 159 14.86 3.92 -16.68
N THR A 160 15.12 5.03 -15.96
CA THR A 160 14.53 5.32 -14.66
C THR A 160 13.69 6.58 -14.74
N THR A 161 12.36 6.43 -14.73
CA THR A 161 11.42 7.52 -15.05
C THR A 161 10.36 7.77 -13.98
N GLN A 162 10.30 6.93 -12.94
CA GLN A 162 9.64 7.28 -11.68
C GLN A 162 10.68 7.88 -10.73
N TYR A 163 10.38 9.05 -10.19
CA TYR A 163 11.15 9.63 -9.08
C TYR A 163 10.42 9.40 -7.77
N ASN A 164 11.09 8.83 -6.78
CA ASN A 164 10.59 8.73 -5.41
C ASN A 164 11.10 9.94 -4.63
N LEU A 165 10.20 10.63 -3.92
CA LEU A 165 10.55 11.81 -3.13
C LEU A 165 11.19 11.40 -1.79
N TYR A 166 12.05 12.26 -1.24
CA TYR A 166 12.63 12.08 0.09
C TYR A 166 11.55 11.85 1.16
N ASN A 167 11.78 10.87 2.03
CA ASN A 167 10.83 10.47 3.05
C ASN A 167 11.40 10.68 4.46
N GLU A 168 11.18 11.88 5.00
CA GLU A 168 11.54 12.31 6.36
C GLU A 168 11.10 11.32 7.45
N ASP A 169 9.92 10.70 7.29
CA ASP A 169 9.37 9.71 8.23
C ASP A 169 10.21 8.42 8.35
N LEU A 170 11.14 8.17 7.42
CA LEU A 170 11.98 6.97 7.35
C LEU A 170 13.49 7.28 7.31
N ASP A 171 13.86 8.56 7.20
CA ASP A 171 15.17 9.03 6.74
C ASP A 171 15.67 8.26 5.49
N MET A 172 14.83 8.24 4.45
CA MET A 172 15.14 7.60 3.16
C MET A 172 15.29 8.64 2.05
N GLY A 173 16.47 8.66 1.44
CA GLY A 173 16.84 9.49 0.29
C GLY A 173 15.87 9.38 -0.89
N ASP A 174 15.76 10.46 -1.65
CA ASP A 174 15.10 10.46 -2.95
C ASP A 174 15.89 9.64 -3.98
N ASN A 175 15.20 9.03 -4.95
CA ASN A 175 15.85 8.32 -6.04
C ASN A 175 14.99 8.18 -7.30
N TRP A 176 15.67 8.03 -8.44
CA TRP A 176 15.06 7.58 -9.68
C TRP A 176 15.03 6.05 -9.74
N VAL A 177 13.91 5.48 -10.17
CA VAL A 177 13.69 4.04 -10.31
C VAL A 177 12.99 3.69 -11.62
N LYS A 178 13.15 2.45 -12.08
CA LYS A 178 12.48 1.93 -13.28
C LYS A 178 10.97 1.89 -13.09
N TYR A 179 10.21 2.25 -14.13
CA TYR A 179 8.77 2.05 -14.20
C TYR A 179 8.41 1.68 -15.64
N HIS A 180 8.01 0.42 -15.88
CA HIS A 180 7.65 -0.10 -17.21
C HIS A 180 8.68 0.22 -18.31
N ALA A 181 9.97 0.16 -17.96
CA ALA A 181 11.05 0.76 -18.74
C ALA A 181 11.13 0.21 -20.19
N GLY A 182 11.00 1.10 -21.18
CA GLY A 182 10.94 0.74 -22.60
C GLY A 182 9.56 0.29 -23.12
N GLU A 183 8.50 0.29 -22.30
CA GLU A 183 7.13 -0.04 -22.73
C GLU A 183 6.34 1.21 -23.14
N GLU A 184 5.59 1.15 -24.24
CA GLU A 184 4.56 2.16 -24.53
C GLU A 184 3.41 2.01 -23.52
N HIS A 185 3.20 2.99 -22.65
CA HIS A 185 2.38 2.84 -21.45
C HIS A 185 1.31 3.96 -21.34
N PRO A 186 0.10 3.78 -21.91
CA PRO A 186 -0.93 4.80 -21.90
C PRO A 186 -1.47 5.08 -20.49
N TYR A 187 -1.83 6.33 -20.21
CA TYR A 187 -2.41 6.77 -18.95
C TYR A 187 -3.86 6.27 -18.82
N ASN A 188 -4.05 5.17 -18.07
CA ASN A 188 -5.35 4.60 -17.73
C ASN A 188 -5.73 4.77 -16.24
N CYS A 189 -4.96 5.59 -15.50
CA CYS A 189 -5.12 5.75 -14.05
C CYS A 189 -6.21 6.78 -13.64
N GLY A 190 -6.87 7.44 -14.60
CA GLY A 190 -7.80 8.55 -14.38
C GLY A 190 -8.86 8.27 -13.31
N ARG A 191 -9.48 7.07 -13.32
CA ARG A 191 -10.49 6.61 -12.34
C ARG A 191 -10.12 6.85 -10.87
N CYS A 192 -8.83 6.88 -10.53
CA CYS A 192 -8.35 7.08 -9.15
C CYS A 192 -7.44 8.31 -9.00
N HIS A 193 -7.37 9.17 -10.02
CA HIS A 193 -6.43 10.30 -10.12
C HIS A 193 -7.04 11.59 -10.68
N THR A 194 -8.26 11.56 -11.24
CA THR A 194 -9.00 12.72 -11.78
C THR A 194 -10.45 12.68 -11.33
N THR A 195 -11.17 13.79 -11.49
CA THR A 195 -12.53 13.96 -10.96
C THR A 195 -13.58 13.92 -12.06
N GLY A 196 -14.66 13.17 -11.83
CA GLY A 196 -15.73 12.98 -12.81
C GLY A 196 -15.27 12.13 -14.00
N TYR A 197 -14.45 11.12 -13.74
CA TYR A 197 -13.87 10.26 -14.77
C TYR A 197 -14.91 9.41 -15.52
N SER A 198 -14.84 9.43 -16.85
CA SER A 198 -15.58 8.54 -17.75
C SER A 198 -14.57 7.67 -18.52
N PRO A 199 -14.75 6.33 -18.62
CA PRO A 199 -13.86 5.48 -19.41
C PRO A 199 -14.00 5.68 -20.94
N GLU A 200 -15.00 6.43 -21.39
CA GLU A 200 -15.24 6.75 -22.79
C GLU A 200 -14.31 7.84 -23.33
N GLY A 201 -13.78 7.60 -24.53
CA GLY A 201 -13.00 8.56 -25.29
C GLY A 201 -11.57 8.74 -24.78
N ASN A 202 -11.01 9.91 -25.09
CA ASN A 202 -9.65 10.30 -24.77
C ASN A 202 -9.62 11.79 -24.40
N GLN A 203 -9.06 12.13 -23.23
CA GLN A 203 -8.97 13.51 -22.77
C GLN A 203 -8.15 14.37 -23.74
N ASP A 204 -8.62 15.59 -24.01
CA ASP A 204 -8.05 16.53 -24.97
C ASP A 204 -7.86 15.95 -26.41
N GLY A 205 -8.44 14.77 -26.70
CA GLY A 205 -8.27 14.01 -27.94
C GLY A 205 -6.96 13.21 -28.03
N LEU A 206 -6.22 13.07 -26.94
CA LEU A 206 -4.85 12.52 -26.91
C LEU A 206 -4.85 11.00 -26.71
N PRO A 207 -4.25 10.20 -27.62
CA PRO A 207 -4.44 8.75 -27.65
C PRO A 207 -3.90 8.02 -26.41
N GLY A 208 -2.88 8.57 -25.74
CA GLY A 208 -2.36 7.99 -24.50
C GLY A 208 -3.24 8.24 -23.27
N LEU A 209 -4.06 9.30 -23.25
CA LEU A 209 -4.99 9.58 -22.15
C LEU A 209 -6.27 8.76 -22.33
N ILE A 210 -6.40 7.64 -21.61
CA ILE A 210 -7.57 6.77 -21.70
C ILE A 210 -8.70 7.32 -20.83
N GLY A 211 -9.89 7.49 -21.43
CA GLY A 211 -11.04 8.12 -20.79
C GLY A 211 -10.97 9.66 -20.80
N THR A 212 -11.95 10.28 -20.17
CA THR A 212 -12.16 11.73 -20.06
C THR A 212 -12.50 12.11 -18.61
N TRP A 213 -12.34 13.37 -18.21
CA TRP A 213 -12.66 13.84 -16.86
C TRP A 213 -13.01 15.35 -16.80
N ALA A 214 -13.52 15.80 -15.65
CA ALA A 214 -13.99 17.16 -15.44
C ALA A 214 -12.96 18.08 -14.76
N GLU A 215 -12.19 17.58 -13.77
CA GLU A 215 -11.13 18.34 -13.09
C GLU A 215 -9.88 17.46 -12.86
N ASP A 216 -8.69 18.05 -12.95
CA ASP A 216 -7.42 17.36 -12.71
C ASP A 216 -7.20 17.11 -11.21
N GLY A 217 -6.80 15.88 -10.84
CA GLY A 217 -6.71 15.46 -9.44
C GLY A 217 -8.04 14.95 -8.86
N ILE A 218 -8.00 14.44 -7.63
CA ILE A 218 -9.20 14.12 -6.85
C ILE A 218 -9.65 15.40 -6.14
N ARG A 219 -10.88 15.83 -6.46
CA ARG A 219 -11.41 17.17 -6.21
C ARG A 219 -12.77 17.10 -5.52
N CYS A 220 -13.34 18.24 -5.13
CA CYS A 220 -14.55 18.30 -4.31
C CYS A 220 -15.71 17.48 -4.89
N GLU A 221 -15.89 17.53 -6.21
CA GLU A 221 -17.02 16.89 -6.90
C GLU A 221 -16.86 15.37 -7.12
N GLU A 222 -15.70 14.77 -6.87
CA GLU A 222 -15.54 13.31 -6.92
C GLU A 222 -16.20 12.63 -5.71
N CYS A 223 -16.14 13.27 -4.53
CA CYS A 223 -16.81 12.81 -3.32
C CYS A 223 -18.25 13.31 -3.20
N HIS A 224 -18.53 14.55 -3.66
CA HIS A 224 -19.84 15.19 -3.48
C HIS A 224 -20.76 15.13 -4.71
N GLY A 225 -20.25 14.67 -5.85
CA GLY A 225 -20.95 14.70 -7.14
C GLY A 225 -20.96 16.08 -7.81
N PRO A 226 -21.56 16.18 -9.02
CA PRO A 226 -21.63 17.44 -9.79
C PRO A 226 -22.44 18.52 -9.07
N GLY A 227 -21.87 19.72 -8.93
CA GLY A 227 -22.33 20.76 -8.02
C GLY A 227 -23.18 21.89 -8.59
N SER A 228 -23.42 21.97 -9.92
CA SER A 228 -24.07 23.15 -10.53
C SER A 228 -25.38 23.57 -9.84
N ASN A 229 -26.28 22.61 -9.58
CA ASN A 229 -27.58 22.89 -8.99
C ASN A 229 -27.47 23.36 -7.52
N HIS A 230 -26.40 23.00 -6.82
CA HIS A 230 -26.08 23.50 -5.49
C HIS A 230 -25.53 24.93 -5.55
N VAL A 231 -24.63 25.24 -6.50
CA VAL A 231 -24.12 26.61 -6.69
C VAL A 231 -25.25 27.58 -7.04
N ASP A 232 -26.17 27.19 -7.93
CA ASP A 232 -27.31 28.01 -8.34
C ASP A 232 -28.33 28.25 -7.21
N ALA A 233 -28.58 27.26 -6.34
CA ALA A 233 -29.55 27.36 -5.26
C ALA A 233 -29.23 26.44 -4.05
N PRO A 234 -28.24 26.80 -3.20
CA PRO A 234 -27.64 25.88 -2.21
C PRO A 234 -28.60 25.47 -1.10
N MET A 235 -29.58 26.31 -0.78
CA MET A 235 -30.66 26.01 0.18
C MET A 235 -31.73 25.06 -0.37
N SER A 236 -31.79 24.89 -1.70
CA SER A 236 -32.79 24.08 -2.40
C SER A 236 -32.27 22.73 -2.89
N PHE A 237 -30.96 22.64 -3.13
CA PHE A 237 -30.26 21.43 -3.57
C PHE A 237 -28.97 21.28 -2.75
N PRO A 238 -28.95 20.48 -1.67
CA PRO A 238 -27.72 20.19 -0.94
C PRO A 238 -26.81 19.26 -1.76
N MET A 239 -25.50 19.39 -1.59
CA MET A 239 -24.54 18.40 -2.10
C MET A 239 -24.74 17.03 -1.45
N ILE A 240 -24.30 15.96 -2.13
CA ILE A 240 -24.28 14.62 -1.54
C ILE A 240 -23.21 14.59 -0.44
N VAL A 241 -23.57 14.08 0.74
CA VAL A 241 -22.61 13.82 1.84
C VAL A 241 -22.66 12.34 2.16
N ASP A 242 -22.05 11.57 1.25
CA ASP A 242 -21.75 10.16 1.46
C ASP A 242 -20.65 10.03 2.54
N ARG A 243 -20.71 8.95 3.31
CA ARG A 243 -19.81 8.62 4.43
C ARG A 243 -19.37 7.16 4.41
N ASP A 244 -20.00 6.34 3.59
CA ASP A 244 -19.78 4.92 3.56
C ASP A 244 -18.41 4.65 2.92
N SER A 245 -17.63 3.74 3.52
CA SER A 245 -16.24 3.49 3.11
C SER A 245 -16.11 2.98 1.68
N GLU A 246 -17.21 2.50 1.08
CA GLU A 246 -17.32 2.18 -0.35
C GLU A 246 -16.94 3.35 -1.27
N LEU A 247 -17.19 4.60 -0.86
CA LEU A 247 -16.73 5.79 -1.60
C LEU A 247 -15.20 5.87 -1.64
N CYS A 248 -14.54 5.69 -0.50
CA CYS A 248 -13.07 5.64 -0.43
C CYS A 248 -12.51 4.43 -1.19
N GLY A 249 -13.19 3.28 -1.08
CA GLY A 249 -12.92 2.03 -1.80
C GLY A 249 -13.08 2.10 -3.32
N ARG A 250 -13.50 3.22 -3.90
CA ARG A 250 -13.39 3.44 -5.36
C ARG A 250 -11.93 3.61 -5.79
N CYS A 251 -11.10 4.21 -4.94
CA CYS A 251 -9.72 4.61 -5.23
C CYS A 251 -8.67 3.95 -4.31
N HIS A 252 -8.99 3.74 -3.03
CA HIS A 252 -8.14 3.08 -2.04
C HIS A 252 -8.29 1.55 -2.08
N TYR A 253 -8.28 1.01 -3.30
CA TYR A 253 -8.62 -0.37 -3.64
C TYR A 253 -7.75 -0.88 -4.79
N ARG A 254 -7.46 -2.18 -4.78
CA ARG A 254 -6.75 -2.92 -5.83
C ARG A 254 -7.62 -3.97 -6.52
N GLY A 255 -8.44 -4.71 -5.77
CA GLY A 255 -9.01 -5.96 -6.28
C GLY A 255 -9.92 -6.71 -5.33
N ASP A 256 -9.66 -8.01 -5.14
CA ASP A 256 -10.56 -8.86 -4.36
C ASP A 256 -10.50 -8.51 -2.86
N VAL A 257 -11.60 -7.95 -2.35
CA VAL A 257 -11.75 -7.53 -0.93
C VAL A 257 -11.60 -8.65 0.10
N THR A 258 -11.50 -9.91 -0.33
CA THR A 258 -11.26 -11.08 0.53
C THR A 258 -9.77 -11.42 0.72
N GLN A 259 -8.87 -10.74 0.00
CA GLN A 259 -7.42 -10.82 0.14
C GLN A 259 -6.81 -9.40 0.26
N ILE A 260 -5.50 -9.30 0.47
CA ILE A 260 -4.73 -8.04 0.47
C ILE A 260 -3.50 -8.28 -0.40
N ASP A 261 -3.34 -7.61 -1.54
CA ASP A 261 -2.17 -7.85 -2.40
C ASP A 261 -0.87 -7.47 -1.68
N ALA A 262 0.13 -8.33 -1.78
CA ALA A 262 1.50 -8.07 -1.39
C ALA A 262 2.47 -8.20 -2.59
N SER A 263 3.64 -7.57 -2.49
CA SER A 263 4.73 -7.79 -3.43
C SER A 263 6.06 -7.31 -2.86
N GLY A 264 7.11 -8.14 -2.97
CA GLY A 264 8.47 -7.76 -2.59
C GLY A 264 8.61 -7.33 -1.12
N GLY A 265 7.96 -8.07 -0.21
CA GLY A 265 8.05 -7.87 1.24
C GLY A 265 7.11 -6.81 1.84
N PHE A 266 6.14 -6.30 1.08
CA PHE A 266 5.23 -5.25 1.53
C PHE A 266 3.80 -5.45 0.99
N ILE A 267 2.81 -4.91 1.70
CA ILE A 267 1.46 -4.67 1.17
C ILE A 267 1.57 -3.65 0.01
N ARG A 268 0.81 -3.83 -1.07
CA ARG A 268 0.81 -2.90 -2.20
C ARG A 268 0.05 -1.61 -1.84
N HIS A 269 0.48 -0.45 -2.33
CA HIS A 269 -0.33 0.77 -2.18
C HIS A 269 -1.74 0.65 -2.79
N HIS A 270 -2.67 1.35 -2.14
CA HIS A 270 -4.12 1.36 -2.38
C HIS A 270 -4.84 0.06 -1.94
N GLU A 271 -4.45 -0.49 -0.78
CA GLU A 271 -5.08 -1.66 -0.14
C GLU A 271 -5.85 -1.29 1.15
N GLN A 272 -5.94 0.00 1.52
CA GLN A 272 -6.42 0.40 2.85
C GLN A 272 -7.88 -0.02 3.12
N TYR A 273 -8.69 -0.11 2.06
CA TYR A 273 -10.07 -0.55 2.17
C TYR A 273 -10.16 -2.06 2.43
N GLU A 274 -9.43 -2.87 1.66
CA GLU A 274 -9.28 -4.32 1.84
C GLU A 274 -8.68 -4.66 3.23
N GLU A 275 -7.63 -3.94 3.64
CA GLU A 275 -7.04 -4.04 4.98
C GLU A 275 -8.11 -3.83 6.07
N GLN A 276 -8.87 -2.74 6.02
CA GLN A 276 -9.90 -2.42 7.01
C GLN A 276 -11.02 -3.47 7.03
N LEU A 277 -11.49 -3.93 5.86
CA LEU A 277 -12.55 -4.93 5.71
C LEU A 277 -12.20 -6.31 6.31
N GLN A 278 -10.91 -6.66 6.42
CA GLN A 278 -10.48 -7.90 7.06
C GLN A 278 -10.30 -7.78 8.58
N THR A 279 -10.33 -6.56 9.14
CA THR A 279 -10.20 -6.35 10.58
C THR A 279 -11.54 -6.42 11.34
N LYS A 280 -11.47 -6.25 12.67
CA LYS A 280 -12.66 -6.01 13.51
C LYS A 280 -13.24 -4.59 13.37
N HIS A 281 -12.53 -3.66 12.73
CA HIS A 281 -12.98 -2.29 12.47
C HIS A 281 -13.71 -2.13 11.13
N LYS A 282 -13.99 -3.22 10.41
CA LYS A 282 -14.85 -3.27 9.21
C LYS A 282 -16.33 -2.87 9.42
N ALA A 283 -16.69 -2.45 10.62
CA ALA A 283 -18.00 -1.95 11.02
C ALA A 283 -17.94 -0.49 11.52
N LEU A 284 -16.80 0.16 11.30
CA LEU A 284 -16.57 1.60 11.39
C LEU A 284 -16.25 2.09 9.97
N ASP A 285 -16.51 3.35 9.69
CA ASP A 285 -16.18 3.95 8.40
C ASP A 285 -14.87 4.75 8.44
N CYS A 286 -14.22 4.90 7.28
CA CYS A 286 -12.98 5.67 7.16
C CYS A 286 -13.12 7.10 7.75
N VAL A 287 -14.31 7.70 7.63
CA VAL A 287 -14.63 9.06 8.11
C VAL A 287 -14.97 9.17 9.60
N ASP A 288 -15.13 8.04 10.31
CA ASP A 288 -15.20 8.01 11.78
C ASP A 288 -13.81 8.35 12.36
N CYS A 289 -12.77 7.73 11.80
CA CYS A 289 -11.38 7.98 12.20
C CYS A 289 -10.79 9.24 11.55
N HIS A 290 -11.11 9.52 10.28
CA HIS A 290 -10.44 10.57 9.50
C HIS A 290 -11.31 11.76 9.09
N ASP A 291 -10.68 12.92 8.88
CA ASP A 291 -11.28 14.03 8.15
C ASP A 291 -10.79 14.05 6.70
N PRO A 292 -11.66 13.79 5.70
CA PRO A 292 -11.24 13.77 4.29
C PRO A 292 -10.78 15.14 3.78
N HIS A 293 -11.10 16.23 4.50
CA HIS A 293 -10.68 17.59 4.16
C HIS A 293 -9.35 18.02 4.80
N LYS A 294 -8.63 17.12 5.50
CA LYS A 294 -7.42 17.46 6.26
C LYS A 294 -6.24 16.55 5.96
N PRO A 295 -5.00 17.06 6.02
CA PRO A 295 -3.82 16.24 5.84
C PRO A 295 -3.57 15.29 7.03
N VAL A 296 -3.19 14.06 6.71
CA VAL A 296 -2.69 13.07 7.69
C VAL A 296 -1.15 13.04 7.79
N ARG A 297 -0.45 13.44 6.71
CA ARG A 297 1.03 13.38 6.56
C ARG A 297 1.71 14.74 6.73
N TYR A 298 1.14 15.80 6.14
CA TYR A 298 1.74 17.14 6.06
C TYR A 298 0.98 18.19 6.90
N ALA A 299 1.41 19.46 6.85
CA ALA A 299 0.97 20.59 7.68
C ALA A 299 1.14 20.38 9.19
N LYS A 300 0.36 19.47 9.78
CA LYS A 300 0.56 18.93 11.14
C LYS A 300 0.25 17.43 11.11
N LYS A 301 1.23 16.59 11.47
CA LYS A 301 1.07 15.13 11.52
C LYS A 301 -0.13 14.79 12.43
N GLY A 302 -1.13 14.09 11.89
CA GLY A 302 -2.35 13.71 12.60
C GLY A 302 -3.52 14.71 12.60
N GLU A 303 -3.46 15.88 11.95
CA GLU A 303 -4.62 16.82 11.99
C GLU A 303 -5.88 16.26 11.30
N GLY A 304 -5.71 15.37 10.31
CA GLY A 304 -6.78 14.58 9.71
C GLY A 304 -7.21 13.34 10.49
N VAL A 305 -6.92 13.24 11.80
CA VAL A 305 -7.41 12.16 12.69
C VAL A 305 -8.39 12.75 13.71
N LYS A 306 -9.66 12.35 13.61
CA LYS A 306 -10.77 12.83 14.47
C LYS A 306 -10.89 12.08 15.78
N VAL A 307 -10.59 10.78 15.78
CA VAL A 307 -10.79 9.85 16.89
C VAL A 307 -9.46 9.19 17.24
N GLN A 308 -9.05 9.31 18.50
CA GLN A 308 -7.83 8.70 19.02
C GLN A 308 -8.14 7.33 19.65
N CYS A 309 -7.20 6.40 19.60
CA CYS A 309 -7.45 5.00 19.99
C CYS A 309 -7.99 4.85 21.42
N GLU A 310 -7.53 5.69 22.35
CA GLU A 310 -7.89 5.67 23.76
C GLU A 310 -9.35 6.00 24.06
N SER A 311 -10.07 6.72 23.18
CA SER A 311 -11.49 7.03 23.41
C SER A 311 -12.38 5.78 23.37
N CYS A 312 -11.93 4.74 22.66
CA CYS A 312 -12.59 3.45 22.54
C CYS A 312 -11.84 2.33 23.29
N HIS A 313 -10.51 2.43 23.41
CA HIS A 313 -9.64 1.42 24.01
C HIS A 313 -9.04 1.85 25.35
N PHE A 314 -9.78 2.58 26.18
CA PHE A 314 -9.32 3.09 27.49
C PHE A 314 -8.67 2.02 28.38
N GLU A 315 -9.22 0.81 28.47
CA GLU A 315 -8.60 -0.32 29.21
C GLU A 315 -7.19 -0.68 28.71
N LYS A 316 -6.92 -0.47 27.41
CA LYS A 316 -5.63 -0.77 26.77
C LYS A 316 -4.60 0.33 27.01
N VAL A 317 -5.04 1.50 27.49
CA VAL A 317 -4.17 2.54 28.06
C VAL A 317 -3.96 2.29 29.56
N GLU A 318 -5.01 1.96 30.32
CA GLU A 318 -4.92 1.68 31.75
C GLU A 318 -4.05 0.45 32.07
N TYR A 319 -4.13 -0.59 31.25
CA TYR A 319 -3.51 -1.90 31.51
C TYR A 319 -2.29 -2.22 30.65
N GLN A 320 -1.50 -1.21 30.28
CA GLN A 320 -0.21 -1.46 29.63
C GLN A 320 0.78 -2.15 30.58
N LYS A 321 1.41 -3.20 30.08
CA LYS A 321 2.47 -3.97 30.75
C LYS A 321 3.66 -3.06 31.08
N VAL A 322 4.25 -2.43 30.06
CA VAL A 322 5.33 -1.44 30.23
C VAL A 322 4.77 -0.02 30.26
N THR A 323 5.03 0.71 31.35
CA THR A 323 4.55 2.09 31.57
C THR A 323 5.53 3.19 31.17
N ASP A 324 6.75 2.83 30.74
CA ASP A 324 7.84 3.80 30.45
C ASP A 324 8.22 3.91 28.97
N ARG A 325 7.38 3.39 28.04
CA ARG A 325 7.54 3.60 26.58
C ARG A 325 7.09 5.01 26.17
N LYS A 326 7.69 6.06 26.74
CA LYS A 326 7.37 7.49 26.55
C LYS A 326 7.56 8.05 25.11
N HIS A 327 7.81 7.20 24.12
CA HIS A 327 8.22 7.58 22.76
C HIS A 327 7.64 6.65 21.67
N ALA A 328 6.54 5.95 21.94
CA ALA A 328 5.89 5.07 20.96
C ALA A 328 4.36 5.22 21.04
N GLU A 329 3.75 5.62 19.94
CA GLU A 329 2.30 5.82 19.85
C GLU A 329 1.56 4.51 19.54
N CYS A 330 0.25 4.47 19.78
CA CYS A 330 -0.56 3.29 19.44
C CYS A 330 -0.40 2.91 17.96
N VAL A 331 -0.34 3.90 17.07
CA VAL A 331 -0.14 3.70 15.63
C VAL A 331 1.23 3.12 15.27
N ASP A 332 2.24 3.18 16.12
CA ASP A 332 3.56 2.64 15.77
C ASP A 332 3.57 1.12 15.81
N CYS A 333 3.00 0.51 16.86
CA CYS A 333 2.86 -0.96 16.92
C CYS A 333 1.60 -1.49 16.21
N HIS A 334 0.49 -0.73 16.17
CA HIS A 334 -0.79 -1.19 15.60
C HIS A 334 -1.11 -0.64 14.19
N MET A 335 -0.37 0.33 13.69
CA MET A 335 -0.41 0.78 12.29
C MET A 335 1.02 1.02 11.75
N PRO A 336 1.96 0.05 11.86
CA PRO A 336 3.31 0.19 11.32
C PRO A 336 3.26 0.34 9.80
N ARG A 337 4.38 0.76 9.20
CA ARG A 337 4.45 0.96 7.75
C ARG A 337 4.70 -0.38 7.04
N ILE A 338 3.65 -1.18 6.82
CA ILE A 338 3.72 -2.46 6.06
C ILE A 338 3.51 -2.22 4.56
N THR A 339 2.95 -1.07 4.18
CA THR A 339 2.50 -0.79 2.82
C THR A 339 3.53 0.06 2.07
N LYS A 340 3.83 -0.31 0.81
CA LYS A 340 4.81 0.38 -0.05
C LYS A 340 4.14 1.02 -1.27
N SER A 341 4.33 2.33 -1.40
CA SER A 341 3.96 3.18 -2.54
C SER A 341 5.16 3.51 -3.42
N ALA A 342 6.27 3.93 -2.82
CA ALA A 342 7.47 4.42 -3.49
C ALA A 342 8.75 3.84 -2.84
N LEU A 343 8.90 4.03 -1.53
CA LEU A 343 10.07 3.65 -0.75
C LEU A 343 9.73 2.58 0.30
N GLY A 344 10.71 1.73 0.60
CA GLY A 344 10.63 0.76 1.68
C GLY A 344 11.90 -0.08 1.78
N ASP A 345 12.27 -0.43 3.00
CA ASP A 345 13.47 -1.17 3.38
C ASP A 345 13.02 -2.47 4.08
N PRO A 346 13.18 -3.64 3.44
CA PRO A 346 12.76 -4.93 4.01
C PRO A 346 13.55 -5.31 5.27
N ASP A 347 14.83 -4.95 5.35
CA ASP A 347 15.72 -5.32 6.46
C ASP A 347 15.38 -4.50 7.72
N ARG A 348 14.84 -3.28 7.54
CA ARG A 348 14.20 -2.48 8.60
C ARG A 348 12.72 -2.78 8.81
N PHE A 349 12.10 -3.68 8.05
CA PHE A 349 10.66 -3.97 8.07
C PHE A 349 9.77 -2.70 7.98
N THR A 350 10.09 -1.77 7.06
CA THR A 350 9.29 -0.54 6.87
C THR A 350 9.10 -0.15 5.41
N GLY A 351 7.83 0.02 5.01
CA GLY A 351 7.41 0.75 3.82
C GLY A 351 7.19 2.24 4.14
N ASP A 352 6.40 2.92 3.32
CA ASP A 352 6.16 4.37 3.37
C ASP A 352 4.68 4.77 3.58
N VAL A 353 3.81 3.78 3.79
CA VAL A 353 2.38 3.93 4.09
C VAL A 353 2.02 3.04 5.29
N ARG A 354 1.29 3.59 6.27
CA ARG A 354 0.81 2.85 7.45
C ARG A 354 -0.28 1.84 7.07
N THR A 355 -0.19 0.64 7.64
CA THR A 355 -1.21 -0.42 7.52
C THR A 355 -2.51 -0.03 8.23
N HIS A 356 -3.63 -0.55 7.76
CA HIS A 356 -4.92 -0.52 8.47
C HIS A 356 -5.26 -1.87 9.13
N LEU A 357 -4.28 -2.77 9.25
CA LEU A 357 -4.35 -3.99 10.06
C LEU A 357 -4.03 -3.67 11.52
N PHE A 358 -5.05 -3.53 12.36
CA PHE A 358 -4.87 -3.09 13.77
C PHE A 358 -4.40 -4.19 14.75
N ALA A 359 -4.55 -5.47 14.40
CA ALA A 359 -4.38 -6.59 15.33
C ALA A 359 -2.98 -7.22 15.24
N ILE A 360 -2.17 -7.11 16.29
CA ILE A 360 -0.85 -7.76 16.36
C ILE A 360 -1.03 -9.24 16.70
N ASN A 361 -0.35 -10.13 15.97
CA ASN A 361 -0.29 -11.57 16.23
C ASN A 361 1.14 -11.98 16.66
N PRO A 362 1.45 -12.07 17.96
CA PRO A 362 2.79 -12.40 18.46
C PRO A 362 3.22 -13.85 18.22
N LEU A 363 2.31 -14.71 17.73
CA LEU A 363 2.58 -16.12 17.43
C LEU A 363 2.76 -16.39 15.93
N ALA A 364 2.51 -15.39 15.06
CA ALA A 364 2.78 -15.51 13.64
C ALA A 364 4.29 -15.54 13.33
N THR A 365 4.65 -16.16 12.21
CA THR A 365 6.03 -16.30 11.72
C THR A 365 6.24 -15.69 10.33
N SER A 366 5.21 -15.08 9.74
CA SER A 366 5.26 -14.34 8.48
C SER A 366 4.10 -13.35 8.41
N GLN A 367 4.35 -12.19 7.81
CA GLN A 367 3.33 -11.19 7.47
C GLN A 367 2.62 -11.53 6.15
N PHE A 368 3.23 -12.39 5.32
CA PHE A 368 2.79 -12.69 3.95
C PHE A 368 2.65 -14.20 3.72
N THR A 369 1.94 -14.56 2.65
CA THR A 369 1.88 -15.92 2.12
C THR A 369 3.27 -16.43 1.67
N GLU A 370 3.41 -17.75 1.50
CA GLU A 370 4.69 -18.39 1.14
C GLU A 370 5.26 -17.92 -0.22
N ASP A 371 4.39 -17.52 -1.15
CA ASP A 371 4.73 -16.91 -2.43
C ASP A 371 4.95 -15.38 -2.36
N GLY A 372 4.69 -14.76 -1.20
CA GLY A 372 4.73 -13.31 -1.02
C GLY A 372 3.65 -12.52 -1.77
N GLY A 373 2.63 -13.21 -2.31
CA GLY A 373 1.57 -12.62 -3.13
C GLY A 373 0.48 -11.90 -2.33
N PHE A 374 0.23 -12.29 -1.08
CA PHE A 374 -0.80 -11.70 -0.22
C PHE A 374 -0.30 -11.46 1.21
N SER A 375 -0.93 -10.50 1.91
CA SER A 375 -0.68 -10.24 3.33
C SER A 375 -1.72 -10.93 4.22
N MET A 376 -1.29 -11.30 5.42
CA MET A 376 -2.15 -11.87 6.46
C MET A 376 -2.94 -10.75 7.16
N PRO A 377 -4.19 -10.98 7.64
CA PRO A 377 -5.05 -9.95 8.26
C PRO A 377 -4.69 -9.63 9.72
N TYR A 378 -3.40 -9.51 10.00
CA TYR A 378 -2.81 -9.16 11.29
C TYR A 378 -1.40 -8.59 11.07
N VAL A 379 -0.82 -7.99 12.11
CA VAL A 379 0.56 -7.46 12.11
C VAL A 379 1.49 -8.44 12.82
N THR A 380 2.63 -8.78 12.23
CA THR A 380 3.68 -9.56 12.93
C THR A 380 4.59 -8.70 13.79
N LEU A 381 5.38 -9.33 14.67
CA LEU A 381 6.39 -8.65 15.49
C LEU A 381 7.52 -8.05 14.65
N ASP A 382 7.69 -8.46 13.40
CA ASP A 382 8.67 -7.87 12.49
C ASP A 382 8.29 -6.41 12.21
N PHE A 383 7.07 -6.18 11.71
CA PHE A 383 6.57 -4.83 11.47
C PHE A 383 6.20 -4.08 12.77
N ALA A 384 5.59 -4.74 13.77
CA ALA A 384 5.22 -4.05 15.02
C ALA A 384 6.41 -3.68 15.91
N CYS A 385 7.55 -4.37 15.82
CA CYS A 385 8.68 -4.21 16.74
C CYS A 385 10.07 -4.13 16.07
N LYS A 386 10.39 -4.98 15.07
CA LYS A 386 11.73 -4.96 14.46
C LYS A 386 12.02 -3.66 13.70
N GLN A 387 11.00 -2.91 13.25
CA GLN A 387 11.14 -1.52 12.77
C GLN A 387 11.85 -0.55 13.74
N CYS A 388 11.91 -0.87 15.04
CA CYS A 388 12.71 -0.12 16.02
C CYS A 388 13.91 -0.93 16.56
N HIS A 389 13.79 -2.26 16.60
CA HIS A 389 14.72 -3.19 17.22
C HIS A 389 15.70 -3.86 16.22
N TYR A 390 16.04 -3.18 15.11
CA TYR A 390 17.04 -3.63 14.12
C TYR A 390 18.45 -3.07 14.42
N GLU A 391 19.50 -3.59 13.76
CA GLU A 391 20.87 -3.13 13.99
C GLU A 391 21.07 -1.69 13.47
N GLY A 392 21.41 -0.76 14.36
CA GLY A 392 21.45 0.67 14.05
C GLY A 392 20.08 1.38 14.16
N GLY A 393 19.04 0.68 14.61
CA GLY A 393 17.72 1.24 14.88
C GLY A 393 17.64 2.09 16.15
N PRO A 394 16.51 2.78 16.38
CA PRO A 394 16.30 3.68 17.52
C PRO A 394 16.18 2.95 18.88
N ALA A 395 16.04 1.63 18.90
CA ALA A 395 15.99 0.82 20.12
C ALA A 395 17.00 -0.34 20.06
N SER A 396 17.42 -0.83 21.23
CA SER A 396 18.33 -1.98 21.34
C SER A 396 17.76 -3.21 20.63
N VAL A 397 18.59 -3.91 19.84
CA VAL A 397 18.20 -5.17 19.18
C VAL A 397 17.67 -6.19 20.19
N GLN A 398 16.63 -6.92 19.83
CA GLN A 398 15.97 -7.95 20.65
C GLN A 398 15.85 -9.26 19.89
N THR A 399 15.76 -10.38 20.60
CA THR A 399 15.45 -11.68 19.98
C THR A 399 13.95 -11.84 19.77
N ASP A 400 13.56 -12.65 18.79
CA ASP A 400 12.14 -12.94 18.48
C ASP A 400 11.37 -13.49 19.69
N ASP A 401 12.01 -14.31 20.52
CA ASP A 401 11.40 -14.81 21.77
C ASP A 401 11.23 -13.71 22.82
N ALA A 402 12.18 -12.77 22.95
CA ALA A 402 12.03 -11.62 23.86
C ALA A 402 10.94 -10.65 23.38
N LEU A 403 10.85 -10.41 22.07
CA LEU A 403 9.75 -9.62 21.47
C LEU A 403 8.40 -10.31 21.68
N ARG A 404 8.33 -11.64 21.54
CA ARG A 404 7.13 -12.44 21.79
C ARG A 404 6.73 -12.43 23.27
N GLU A 405 7.67 -12.66 24.18
CA GLU A 405 7.42 -12.60 25.63
C GLU A 405 6.94 -11.21 26.06
N MET A 406 7.47 -10.14 25.44
CA MET A 406 6.99 -8.78 25.67
C MET A 406 5.56 -8.57 25.15
N ALA A 407 5.28 -8.92 23.89
CA ALA A 407 4.01 -8.66 23.23
C ALA A 407 2.83 -9.51 23.74
N VAL A 408 3.09 -10.75 24.20
CA VAL A 408 2.05 -11.60 24.81
C VAL A 408 1.54 -10.95 26.09
N GLY A 409 0.23 -10.68 26.13
CA GLY A 409 -0.45 -10.03 27.24
C GLY A 409 -0.05 -8.56 27.48
N TYR A 410 0.45 -7.86 26.46
CA TYR A 410 0.92 -6.47 26.60
C TYR A 410 -0.14 -5.49 27.16
N HIS A 411 -1.42 -5.78 26.98
CA HIS A 411 -2.54 -5.00 27.52
C HIS A 411 -3.48 -5.82 28.43
N ASP A 412 -2.94 -6.81 29.14
CA ASP A 412 -3.70 -7.64 30.06
C ASP A 412 -3.61 -7.07 31.48
N ARG A 413 -4.78 -6.91 32.11
CA ARG A 413 -4.94 -6.30 33.45
C ARG A 413 -4.10 -6.98 34.54
N GLU A 414 -3.81 -8.27 34.39
CA GLU A 414 -3.02 -9.05 35.34
C GLU A 414 -1.50 -8.76 35.23
N LEU A 415 -1.05 -8.17 34.12
CA LEU A 415 0.35 -7.84 33.82
C LEU A 415 0.64 -6.33 33.82
N ALA A 416 -0.38 -5.49 33.99
CA ALA A 416 -0.29 -4.03 33.98
C ALA A 416 0.76 -3.50 34.97
N GLY A 417 1.61 -2.58 34.51
CA GLY A 417 2.67 -1.97 35.32
C GLY A 417 3.81 -2.91 35.73
N SER A 418 3.98 -4.05 35.07
CA SER A 418 5.15 -4.94 35.24
C SER A 418 6.15 -4.78 34.09
N ALA A 419 7.44 -4.65 34.42
CA ALA A 419 8.52 -4.63 33.44
C ALA A 419 8.83 -6.03 32.82
N ASN A 420 7.81 -6.91 32.80
CA ASN A 420 7.87 -8.22 33.47
C ASN A 420 8.33 -8.12 34.96
N LYS A 421 7.92 -9.06 35.80
CA LYS A 421 7.95 -8.93 37.27
C LYS A 421 9.08 -9.69 37.94
#